data_AF-A0A7X5BZQ9-F1
#
_entry.id   AF-A0A7X5BZQ9-F1
#
_cell.length_a   1.000
_cell.length_b   1.000
_cell.length_c   1.000
_cell.angle_alpha   90.00
_cell.angle_beta   90.00
_cell.angle_gamma   90.00
#
_symmetry.space_group_name_H-M   'P 1'
#
loop_
_entity.id
_entity.type
_entity.pdbx_description
1 polymer ?
#
loop_
_entity_poly.entity_id
_entity_poly.type
_entity_poly.pdbx_seq_one_letter_code
_entity_poly.pdbx_strand_id
1 'polypeptide(L)'
;MKTEIRLIEKTDYEQAHAFQCEYLDMETIEDFMRRVKRDPDLYIVTVDGNEVVGVCYGSLSKKHDSVMNLNGIAVNLDETKNYARVGLGTNMLLIFETAVKKRSCYKIGVGSADDPKVEAFYLKNGFKPTELVVKGPNFEEMERIRVDDYESGHLRREDLRRRYNPREVIFIFEKYLE
;
A
#
# COMPACT_ATOMS: atom_id res chain seq x y z
N MET A 1 2.46 -6.19 24.89
CA MET A 1 2.92 -5.40 23.72
C MET A 1 2.37 -4.00 23.88
N LYS A 2 3.22 -2.96 23.81
CA LYS A 2 2.77 -1.57 23.89
C LYS A 2 3.15 -0.91 22.57
N THR A 3 2.40 -1.24 21.54
CA THR A 3 2.60 -0.67 20.21
C THR A 3 2.06 0.75 20.15
N GLU A 4 2.76 1.60 19.41
CA GLU A 4 2.34 2.97 19.10
C GLU A 4 2.31 3.14 17.58
N ILE A 5 1.27 3.82 17.08
CA ILE A 5 1.16 4.18 15.67
C ILE A 5 1.22 5.70 15.57
N ARG A 6 2.22 6.21 14.86
CA ARG A 6 2.50 7.64 14.76
C ARG A 6 3.14 7.99 13.42
N LEU A 7 3.26 9.29 13.15
CA LEU A 7 4.07 9.76 12.03
C LEU A 7 5.53 9.36 12.24
N ILE A 8 6.23 9.18 11.13
CA ILE A 8 7.66 8.84 11.15
C ILE A 8 8.49 10.00 11.74
N GLU A 9 9.46 9.64 12.58
CA GLU A 9 10.46 10.56 13.14
C GLU A 9 11.85 10.23 12.59
N LYS A 10 12.78 11.19 12.69
CA LYS A 10 14.15 11.01 12.18
C LYS A 10 14.86 9.80 12.77
N THR A 11 14.56 9.46 14.02
CA THR A 11 15.10 8.30 14.74
C THR A 11 14.62 6.97 14.14
N ASP A 12 13.52 6.97 13.40
CA ASP A 12 12.96 5.76 12.79
C ASP A 12 13.50 5.51 11.39
N TYR A 13 14.14 6.48 10.74
CA TYR A 13 14.38 6.45 9.29
C TYR A 13 15.14 5.21 8.82
N GLU A 14 16.21 4.84 9.53
CA GLU A 14 17.02 3.67 9.16
C GLU A 14 16.21 2.37 9.30
N GLN A 15 15.47 2.21 10.40
CA GLN A 15 14.66 1.01 10.63
C GLN A 15 13.45 0.95 9.70
N ALA A 16 12.79 2.07 9.45
CA ALA A 16 11.66 2.15 8.53
C ALA A 16 12.09 1.88 7.09
N HIS A 17 13.26 2.36 6.67
CA HIS A 17 13.83 2.06 5.35
C HIS A 17 14.19 0.57 5.22
N ALA A 18 14.86 0.00 6.23
CA ALA A 18 15.19 -1.43 6.25
C ALA A 18 13.92 -2.29 6.19
N PHE A 19 12.91 -1.95 7.01
CA PHE A 19 11.62 -2.63 7.02
C PHE A 19 10.89 -2.51 5.68
N GLN A 20 10.89 -1.32 5.06
CA GLN A 20 10.29 -1.13 3.74
C GLN A 20 10.98 -2.01 2.69
N CYS A 21 12.32 -2.03 2.66
CA CYS A 21 13.07 -2.85 1.71
C CYS A 21 12.84 -4.35 1.91
N GLU A 22 12.56 -4.79 3.14
CA GLU A 22 12.28 -6.19 3.46
C GLU A 22 10.90 -6.63 2.98
N TYR A 23 9.87 -5.80 3.17
CA TYR A 23 8.47 -6.19 2.95
C TYR A 23 7.80 -5.62 1.70
N LEU A 24 8.35 -4.55 1.12
CA LEU A 24 7.70 -3.73 0.08
C LEU A 24 8.69 -3.47 -1.07
N ASP A 25 9.02 -2.20 -1.31
CA ASP A 25 9.88 -1.78 -2.41
C ASP A 25 11.32 -1.56 -1.94
N MET A 26 12.26 -2.12 -2.70
CA MET A 26 13.68 -1.83 -2.54
C MET A 26 14.02 -0.46 -3.13
N GLU A 27 14.61 0.41 -2.31
CA GLU A 27 15.14 1.71 -2.75
C GLU A 27 16.40 2.07 -1.97
N THR A 28 17.10 3.12 -2.42
CA THR A 28 18.23 3.68 -1.68
C THR A 28 17.74 4.46 -0.44
N ILE A 29 18.55 4.52 0.61
CA ILE A 29 18.21 5.33 1.80
C ILE A 29 18.07 6.81 1.43
N GLU A 30 18.84 7.30 0.45
CA GLU A 30 18.77 8.67 -0.03
C GLU A 30 17.42 8.99 -0.67
N ASP A 31 16.89 8.08 -1.51
CA ASP A 31 15.58 8.24 -2.14
C ASP A 31 14.44 8.15 -1.12
N PHE A 32 14.54 7.21 -0.19
CA PHE A 32 13.63 7.09 0.94
C PHE A 32 13.58 8.39 1.75
N MET A 33 14.75 8.89 2.18
CA MET A 33 14.85 10.12 2.97
C MET A 33 14.36 11.33 2.20
N ARG A 34 14.60 11.42 0.88
CA ARG A 34 14.08 12.50 0.04
C ARG A 34 12.56 12.50 0.04
N ARG A 35 11.94 11.33 -0.05
CA ARG A 35 10.49 11.14 -0.09
C ARG A 35 9.85 11.44 1.28
N VAL A 36 10.40 10.91 2.37
CA VAL A 36 9.95 11.20 3.74
C VAL A 36 10.06 12.70 4.07
N LYS A 37 11.18 13.35 3.73
CA LYS A 37 11.37 14.78 4.03
C LYS A 37 10.42 15.68 3.24
N ARG A 38 10.01 15.26 2.05
CA ARG A 38 9.08 16.03 1.20
C ARG A 38 7.66 15.97 1.75
N ASP A 39 7.22 14.79 2.20
CA ASP A 39 5.85 14.53 2.62
C ASP A 39 5.79 13.70 3.93
N PRO A 40 6.28 14.23 5.08
CA PRO A 40 6.42 13.44 6.31
C PRO A 40 5.08 13.01 6.93
N ASP A 41 4.01 13.78 6.70
CA ASP A 41 2.64 13.47 7.12
C ASP A 41 2.01 12.29 6.34
N LEU A 42 2.64 11.87 5.23
CA LEU A 42 2.24 10.71 4.44
C LEU A 42 3.02 9.45 4.80
N TYR A 43 3.82 9.47 5.88
CA TYR A 43 4.55 8.32 6.40
C TYR A 43 4.18 8.03 7.84
N ILE A 44 3.61 6.84 8.04
CA ILE A 44 3.16 6.34 9.32
C ILE A 44 3.99 5.11 9.65
N VAL A 45 4.43 5.01 10.90
CA VAL A 45 5.12 3.85 11.44
C VAL A 45 4.32 3.26 12.58
N THR A 46 4.42 1.94 12.74
CA THR A 46 4.09 1.28 14.00
C THR A 46 5.39 0.92 14.71
N VAL A 47 5.51 1.28 15.98
CA VAL A 47 6.67 0.97 16.81
C VAL A 47 6.29 0.12 18.02
N ASP A 48 7.13 -0.84 18.40
CA ASP A 48 7.07 -1.52 19.71
C ASP A 48 8.38 -1.23 20.46
N GLY A 49 8.32 -0.35 21.45
CA GLY A 49 9.51 0.21 22.09
C GLY A 49 10.36 0.99 21.09
N ASN A 50 11.56 0.47 20.79
CA ASN A 50 12.53 1.09 19.87
C ASN A 50 12.56 0.42 18.49
N GLU A 51 11.71 -0.59 18.24
CA GLU A 51 11.67 -1.34 16.99
C GLU A 51 10.55 -0.83 16.09
N VAL A 52 10.86 -0.54 14.82
CA VAL A 52 9.82 -0.32 13.78
C VAL A 52 9.28 -1.68 13.34
N VAL A 53 7.98 -1.90 13.54
CA VAL A 53 7.29 -3.17 13.26
C VAL A 53 6.23 -3.05 12.18
N GLY A 54 6.09 -1.86 11.58
CA GLY A 54 5.20 -1.63 10.45
C GLY A 54 5.39 -0.25 9.84
N VAL A 55 5.07 -0.14 8.56
CA VAL A 55 5.14 1.09 7.78
C VAL A 55 3.89 1.24 6.91
N CYS A 56 3.45 2.47 6.70
CA CYS A 56 2.40 2.83 5.76
C CYS A 56 2.76 4.17 5.13
N TYR A 57 2.78 4.22 3.80
CA TYR A 57 3.17 5.44 3.10
C TYR A 57 2.52 5.61 1.74
N GLY A 58 2.50 6.86 1.28
CA GLY A 58 1.94 7.22 -0.01
C GLY A 58 2.53 8.48 -0.61
N SER A 59 1.98 8.85 -1.77
CA SER A 59 2.37 10.05 -2.48
C SER A 59 1.25 10.53 -3.39
N LEU A 60 1.24 11.83 -3.67
CA LEU A 60 0.27 12.41 -4.60
C LEU A 60 0.44 11.75 -5.98
N SER A 61 -0.68 11.45 -6.63
CA SER A 61 -0.65 10.86 -7.97
C SER A 61 -0.04 11.84 -8.97
N LYS A 62 0.94 11.36 -9.74
CA LYS A 62 1.54 12.12 -10.85
C LYS A 62 0.56 12.42 -11.98
N LYS A 63 -0.59 11.73 -12.03
CA LYS A 63 -1.60 11.87 -13.08
C LYS A 63 -2.77 12.77 -12.66
N HIS A 64 -3.06 12.85 -11.35
CA HIS A 64 -4.22 13.54 -10.81
C HIS A 64 -3.91 14.17 -9.45
N ASP A 65 -3.88 15.50 -9.39
CA ASP A 65 -3.50 16.28 -8.20
C ASP A 65 -4.48 16.18 -7.03
N SER A 66 -5.56 15.41 -7.19
CA SER A 66 -6.62 15.20 -6.20
C SER A 66 -6.76 13.73 -5.77
N VAL A 67 -5.82 12.88 -6.20
CA VAL A 67 -5.76 11.46 -5.87
C VAL A 67 -4.45 11.15 -5.15
N MET A 68 -4.55 10.50 -4.01
CA MET A 68 -3.40 9.96 -3.29
C MET A 68 -3.15 8.51 -3.71
N ASN A 69 -1.90 8.14 -3.97
CA ASN A 69 -1.52 6.74 -4.07
C ASN A 69 -1.08 6.24 -2.69
N LEU A 70 -1.69 5.18 -2.20
CA LEU A 70 -1.09 4.37 -1.14
C LEU A 70 -0.01 3.51 -1.81
N ASN A 71 1.25 3.82 -1.55
CA ASN A 71 2.36 3.17 -2.23
C ASN A 71 2.81 1.90 -1.52
N GLY A 72 2.67 1.83 -0.20
CA GLY A 72 3.03 0.63 0.54
C GLY A 72 2.45 0.63 1.95
N ILE A 73 2.04 -0.56 2.39
CA ILE A 73 1.62 -0.81 3.77
C ILE A 73 2.01 -2.23 4.17
N ALA A 74 2.75 -2.36 5.27
CA ALA A 74 3.18 -3.64 5.80
C ALA A 74 3.31 -3.58 7.32
N VAL A 75 3.09 -4.73 7.95
CA VAL A 75 3.39 -4.99 9.37
C VAL A 75 4.21 -6.26 9.45
N ASN A 76 5.01 -6.40 10.50
CA ASN A 76 5.88 -7.56 10.66
C ASN A 76 5.04 -8.85 10.63
N LEU A 77 5.40 -9.79 9.75
CA LEU A 77 4.66 -11.01 9.49
C LEU A 77 5.23 -12.23 10.24
N ASP A 78 6.28 -12.05 11.04
CA ASP A 78 6.82 -13.08 11.92
C ASP A 78 5.75 -13.53 12.92
N GLU A 79 5.27 -14.76 12.76
CA GLU A 79 4.21 -15.34 13.58
C GLU A 79 4.62 -15.44 15.06
N THR A 80 5.92 -15.50 15.36
CA THR A 80 6.41 -15.51 16.75
C THR A 80 6.22 -14.17 17.46
N LYS A 81 6.12 -13.07 16.69
CA LYS A 81 5.99 -11.71 17.21
C LYS A 81 4.54 -11.21 17.30
N ASN A 82 3.57 -11.89 16.69
CA ASN A 82 2.13 -11.61 16.82
C ASN A 82 1.66 -10.19 16.40
N TYR A 83 2.31 -9.55 15.42
CA TYR A 83 1.90 -8.23 14.90
C TYR A 83 0.86 -8.30 13.78
N ALA A 84 0.82 -9.41 13.04
CA ALA A 84 -0.15 -9.59 11.97
C ALA A 84 -1.57 -9.83 12.53
N ARG A 85 -2.59 -9.38 11.78
CA ARG A 85 -4.03 -9.65 12.05
C ARG A 85 -4.58 -9.10 13.38
N VAL A 86 -3.85 -8.24 14.09
CA VAL A 86 -4.32 -7.58 15.33
C VAL A 86 -4.79 -6.13 15.11
N GLY A 87 -4.98 -5.71 13.85
CA GLY A 87 -5.53 -4.40 13.49
C GLY A 87 -4.52 -3.28 13.22
N LEU A 88 -3.21 -3.54 13.35
CA LEU A 88 -2.16 -2.54 13.13
C LEU A 88 -2.21 -1.92 11.72
N GLY A 89 -2.35 -2.73 10.67
CA GLY A 89 -2.48 -2.24 9.29
C GLY A 89 -3.71 -1.35 9.08
N THR A 90 -4.87 -1.75 9.63
CA THR A 90 -6.09 -0.93 9.58
C THR A 90 -5.90 0.40 10.30
N ASN A 91 -5.29 0.39 11.48
CA ASN A 91 -5.09 1.62 12.25
C ASN A 91 -4.09 2.58 11.57
N MET A 92 -3.01 2.07 10.97
CA MET A 92 -2.11 2.87 10.14
C MET A 92 -2.84 3.50 8.95
N LEU A 93 -3.67 2.71 8.27
CA LEU A 93 -4.46 3.16 7.12
C LEU A 93 -5.46 4.27 7.50
N LEU A 94 -6.10 4.19 8.67
CA LEU A 94 -7.00 5.26 9.16
C LEU A 94 -6.27 6.59 9.41
N ILE A 95 -5.04 6.52 9.94
CA ILE A 95 -4.20 7.71 10.13
C ILE A 95 -3.77 8.27 8.77
N PHE A 96 -3.40 7.40 7.83
CA PHE A 96 -3.08 7.79 6.47
C PHE A 96 -4.27 8.49 5.80
N GLU A 97 -5.48 7.90 5.85
CA GLU A 97 -6.71 8.51 5.34
C GLU A 97 -6.95 9.91 5.91
N THR A 98 -6.72 10.10 7.21
CA THR A 98 -6.83 11.41 7.85
C THR A 98 -5.83 12.42 7.30
N ALA A 99 -4.59 12.01 7.02
CA ALA A 99 -3.59 12.85 6.39
C ALA A 99 -3.98 13.21 4.93
N VAL A 100 -4.52 12.25 4.18
CA VAL A 100 -4.98 12.47 2.81
C VAL A 100 -6.13 13.47 2.75
N LYS A 101 -7.12 13.37 3.65
CA LYS A 101 -8.23 14.34 3.73
C LYS A 101 -7.73 15.77 3.96
N LYS A 102 -6.72 15.96 4.81
CA LYS A 102 -6.11 17.28 5.06
C LYS A 102 -5.45 17.88 3.83
N ARG A 103 -5.05 17.06 2.85
CA ARG A 103 -4.47 17.49 1.57
C ARG A 103 -5.51 17.75 0.48
N SER A 104 -6.80 17.85 0.83
CA SER A 104 -7.91 18.08 -0.12
C SER A 104 -7.99 17.03 -1.24
N CYS A 105 -7.44 15.84 -1.03
CA CYS A 105 -7.60 14.70 -1.92
C CYS A 105 -8.91 13.99 -1.57
N TYR A 106 -9.70 13.62 -2.59
CA TYR A 106 -11.00 12.98 -2.39
C TYR A 106 -10.93 11.45 -2.53
N LYS A 107 -9.77 10.89 -2.92
CA LYS A 107 -9.63 9.47 -3.24
C LYS A 107 -8.22 8.95 -2.95
N ILE A 108 -8.15 7.69 -2.52
CA ILE A 108 -6.93 6.89 -2.43
C ILE A 108 -6.98 5.79 -3.48
N GLY A 109 -5.93 5.63 -4.26
CA GLY A 109 -5.71 4.50 -5.16
C GLY A 109 -4.55 3.62 -4.68
N VAL A 110 -4.63 2.31 -4.92
CA VAL A 110 -3.57 1.36 -4.60
C VAL A 110 -3.54 0.22 -5.61
N GLY A 111 -2.34 -0.17 -6.05
CA GLY A 111 -2.14 -1.46 -6.70
C GLY A 111 -1.93 -2.52 -5.64
N SER A 112 -2.77 -3.54 -5.61
CA SER A 112 -2.59 -4.67 -4.69
C SER A 112 -1.48 -5.57 -5.18
N ALA A 113 -0.69 -6.13 -4.26
CA ALA A 113 0.05 -7.34 -4.57
C ALA A 113 -0.94 -8.42 -5.05
N ASP A 114 -0.49 -9.31 -5.93
CA ASP A 114 -1.25 -10.46 -6.42
C ASP A 114 -1.34 -11.56 -5.33
N ASP A 115 -1.87 -11.18 -4.15
CA ASP A 115 -2.04 -12.00 -2.94
C ASP A 115 -3.47 -11.81 -2.41
N PRO A 116 -4.30 -12.87 -2.36
CA PRO A 116 -5.67 -12.81 -1.86
C PRO A 116 -5.81 -12.25 -0.43
N LYS A 117 -4.81 -12.41 0.44
CA LYS A 117 -4.83 -11.86 1.81
C LYS A 117 -4.70 -10.34 1.79
N VAL A 118 -3.88 -9.81 0.88
CA VAL A 118 -3.70 -8.36 0.70
C VAL A 118 -4.94 -7.75 0.07
N GLU A 119 -5.52 -8.41 -0.93
CA GLU A 119 -6.79 -8.00 -1.55
C GLU A 119 -7.93 -7.97 -0.52
N ALA A 120 -8.06 -9.02 0.30
CA ALA A 120 -9.04 -9.08 1.38
C ALA A 120 -8.84 -7.98 2.44
N PHE A 121 -7.59 -7.58 2.70
CA PHE A 121 -7.30 -6.45 3.57
C PHE A 121 -7.87 -5.15 3.00
N TYR A 122 -7.65 -4.85 1.71
CA TYR A 122 -8.19 -3.63 1.10
C TYR A 122 -9.73 -3.63 1.08
N LEU A 123 -10.35 -4.75 0.69
CA LEU A 123 -11.81 -4.91 0.70
C LEU A 123 -12.39 -4.66 2.10
N LYS A 124 -11.79 -5.25 3.15
CA LYS A 124 -12.22 -5.06 4.54
C LYS A 124 -12.12 -3.59 5.00
N ASN A 125 -11.17 -2.83 4.46
CA ASN A 125 -10.99 -1.41 4.79
C ASN A 125 -11.79 -0.47 3.86
N GLY A 126 -12.75 -1.00 3.09
CA GLY A 126 -13.70 -0.21 2.31
C GLY A 126 -13.17 0.25 0.95
N PHE A 127 -12.05 -0.31 0.50
CA PHE A 127 -11.61 -0.13 -0.88
C PHE A 127 -12.46 -0.99 -1.81
N LYS A 128 -12.67 -0.51 -3.04
CA LYS A 128 -13.36 -1.22 -4.10
C LYS A 128 -12.40 -1.50 -5.25
N PRO A 129 -12.41 -2.70 -5.84
CA PRO A 129 -11.64 -2.95 -7.05
C PRO A 129 -12.25 -2.12 -8.19
N THR A 130 -11.40 -1.51 -9.00
CA THR A 130 -11.85 -0.68 -10.14
C THR A 130 -11.21 -1.12 -11.43
N GLU A 131 -9.99 -1.65 -11.38
CA GLU A 131 -9.24 -2.07 -12.56
C GLU A 131 -8.40 -3.32 -12.30
N LEU A 132 -8.02 -4.00 -13.37
CA LEU A 132 -6.94 -4.97 -13.43
C LEU A 132 -5.83 -4.41 -14.32
N VAL A 133 -4.59 -4.63 -13.92
CA VAL A 133 -3.40 -4.23 -14.67
C VAL A 133 -2.54 -5.44 -14.94
N VAL A 134 -2.30 -5.70 -16.22
CA VAL A 134 -1.42 -6.77 -16.70
C VAL A 134 0.01 -6.23 -16.75
N LYS A 135 0.91 -6.85 -16.00
CA LYS A 135 2.34 -6.50 -15.98
C LYS A 135 3.16 -7.56 -16.68
N GLY A 136 3.93 -7.15 -17.68
CA GLY A 136 4.83 -8.03 -18.42
C GLY A 136 6.08 -8.43 -17.60
N PRO A 137 6.96 -9.25 -18.19
CA PRO A 137 8.16 -9.77 -17.52
C PRO A 137 9.09 -8.67 -16.95
N ASN A 138 9.12 -7.49 -17.58
CA ASN A 138 9.94 -6.35 -17.19
C ASN A 138 9.14 -5.28 -16.44
N PHE A 139 7.99 -5.65 -15.84
CA PHE A 139 7.06 -4.77 -15.13
C PHE A 139 6.39 -3.69 -15.99
N GLU A 140 6.48 -3.80 -17.32
CA GLU A 140 5.76 -2.96 -18.25
C GLU A 140 4.25 -3.19 -18.16
N GLU A 141 3.45 -2.13 -18.26
CA GLU A 141 2.00 -2.25 -18.33
C GLU A 141 1.60 -2.68 -19.75
N MET A 142 1.11 -3.92 -19.88
CA MET A 142 0.67 -4.48 -21.17
C MET A 142 -0.78 -4.16 -21.46
N GLU A 143 -1.63 -4.18 -20.43
CA GLU A 143 -3.05 -3.86 -20.53
C GLU A 143 -3.58 -3.36 -19.18
N ARG A 144 -4.59 -2.49 -19.24
CA ARG A 144 -5.38 -2.05 -18.09
C ARG A 144 -6.85 -2.11 -18.45
N ILE A 145 -7.64 -2.82 -17.66
CA ILE A 145 -9.07 -2.98 -17.90
C ILE A 145 -9.87 -2.65 -16.65
N ARG A 146 -11.10 -2.17 -16.83
CA ARG A 146 -12.02 -1.93 -15.71
C ARG A 146 -12.66 -3.23 -15.22
N VAL A 147 -12.99 -3.26 -13.95
CA VAL A 147 -13.80 -4.32 -13.32
C VAL A 147 -14.92 -3.69 -12.51
N ASP A 148 -16.06 -4.36 -12.47
CA ASP A 148 -17.25 -3.88 -11.76
C ASP A 148 -17.22 -4.27 -10.27
N ASP A 149 -16.65 -5.45 -9.99
CA ASP A 149 -16.57 -6.03 -8.66
C ASP A 149 -15.38 -7.01 -8.55
N TYR A 150 -15.14 -7.52 -7.34
CA TYR A 150 -14.02 -8.40 -7.05
C TYR A 150 -14.17 -9.80 -7.66
N GLU A 151 -15.39 -10.34 -7.67
CA GLU A 151 -15.65 -11.70 -8.16
C GLU A 151 -15.52 -11.77 -9.68
N SER A 152 -16.15 -10.83 -10.39
CA SER A 152 -16.03 -10.71 -11.84
C SER A 152 -14.59 -10.36 -12.26
N GLY A 153 -13.91 -9.52 -11.49
CA GLY A 153 -12.49 -9.23 -11.66
C GLY A 153 -11.62 -10.47 -11.50
N HIS A 154 -11.91 -11.36 -10.55
CA HIS A 154 -11.11 -12.57 -10.35
C HIS A 154 -11.22 -13.52 -11.55
N LEU A 155 -12.41 -13.69 -12.13
CA LEU A 155 -12.60 -14.47 -13.35
C LEU A 155 -11.82 -13.86 -14.51
N ARG A 156 -11.88 -12.53 -14.64
CA ARG A 156 -11.20 -11.80 -15.69
C ARG A 156 -9.68 -11.86 -15.57
N ARG A 157 -9.14 -11.87 -14.35
CA ARG A 157 -7.71 -12.05 -14.07
C ARG A 157 -7.17 -13.35 -14.66
N GLU A 158 -7.89 -14.45 -14.50
CA GLU A 158 -7.50 -15.76 -15.04
C GLU A 158 -7.47 -15.78 -16.57
N ASP A 159 -8.45 -15.13 -17.21
CA ASP A 159 -8.47 -14.99 -18.66
C ASP A 159 -7.28 -14.17 -19.18
N LEU A 160 -6.93 -13.06 -18.49
CA LEU A 160 -5.77 -12.24 -18.82
C LEU A 160 -4.45 -13.01 -18.66
N ARG A 161 -4.31 -13.79 -17.58
CA ARG A 161 -3.14 -14.64 -17.36
C ARG A 161 -2.93 -15.62 -18.53
N ARG A 162 -4.00 -16.27 -18.98
CA ARG A 162 -3.96 -17.19 -20.14
C ARG A 162 -3.64 -16.49 -21.45
N ARG A 163 -4.16 -15.27 -21.65
CA ARG A 163 -3.98 -14.51 -22.90
C ARG A 163 -2.56 -13.95 -23.05
N TYR A 164 -2.00 -13.39 -21.98
CA TYR A 164 -0.77 -12.60 -22.06
C TYR A 164 0.49 -13.32 -21.57
N ASN A 165 0.35 -14.43 -20.83
CA ASN A 165 1.44 -15.04 -20.06
C ASN A 165 2.27 -13.99 -19.27
N PRO A 166 1.62 -13.13 -18.47
CA PRO A 166 2.26 -11.99 -17.81
C PRO A 166 3.07 -12.43 -16.59
N ARG A 167 3.85 -11.49 -16.04
CA ARG A 167 4.48 -11.66 -14.72
C ARG A 167 3.43 -11.69 -13.61
N GLU A 168 2.53 -10.73 -13.64
CA GLU A 168 1.45 -10.58 -12.66
C GLU A 168 0.25 -9.87 -13.29
N VAL A 169 -0.92 -10.10 -12.70
CA VAL A 169 -2.15 -9.37 -13.05
C VAL A 169 -2.75 -8.87 -11.74
N ILE A 170 -2.50 -7.60 -11.45
CA ILE A 170 -2.83 -7.01 -10.16
C ILE A 170 -4.16 -6.27 -10.22
N PHE A 171 -4.90 -6.30 -9.11
CA PHE A 171 -6.03 -5.40 -8.90
C PHE A 171 -5.54 -4.00 -8.56
N ILE A 172 -6.24 -3.01 -9.12
CA ILE A 172 -6.23 -1.65 -8.63
C ILE A 172 -7.48 -1.44 -7.80
N PHE A 173 -7.28 -0.97 -6.59
CA PHE A 173 -8.32 -0.65 -5.63
C PHE A 173 -8.39 0.86 -5.42
N GLU A 174 -9.60 1.36 -5.23
CA GLU A 174 -9.83 2.76 -4.89
C GLU A 174 -10.76 2.90 -3.68
N LYS A 175 -10.52 3.92 -2.87
CA LYS A 175 -11.39 4.34 -1.78
C LYS A 175 -11.65 5.83 -1.88
N TYR A 176 -12.92 6.19 -2.00
CA TYR A 176 -13.36 7.58 -1.91
C TYR A 176 -13.38 8.02 -0.46
N LEU A 177 -12.92 9.24 -0.20
CA LEU A 177 -12.82 9.83 1.12
C LEU A 177 -14.00 10.79 1.29
N GLU A 178 -14.86 10.49 2.25
CA GLU A 178 -15.96 11.36 2.71
C GLU A 178 -15.47 12.53 3.57
#